data_AF-A0A2S9FV45-F1
#
_entry.id   AF-A0A2S9FV45-F1
#
_cell.length_a   1.000
_cell.length_b   1.000
_cell.length_c   1.000
_cell.angle_alpha   90.00
_cell.angle_beta   90.00
_cell.angle_gamma   90.00
#
_symmetry.space_group_name_H-M   'P 1'
#
loop_
_entity.id
_entity.type
_entity.pdbx_description
1 polymer ?
#
loop_
_entity_poly.entity_id
_entity_poly.type
_entity_poly.pdbx_seq_one_letter_code
_entity_poly.pdbx_strand_id
1 'polypeptide(L)'
;RAMVLRLAAVLNVPQREQNRLLVAAGLAPVYTERPLDAPEMAAVRAGVQTVLAAYDPFPCVVVDRGWWILQANSGAAVLLDGVAP
;
A
#
# COMPACT_ATOMS: atom_id res chain seq x y z
N ARG A 1 6.04 23.34 10.33
CA ARG A 1 6.17 21.90 10.65
C ARG A 1 5.27 21.45 11.80
N ALA A 2 5.45 21.96 13.03
CA ALA A 2 4.71 21.48 14.22
C ALA A 2 3.17 21.53 14.07
N MET A 3 2.61 22.63 13.53
CA MET A 3 1.17 22.75 13.35
C MET A 3 0.57 21.76 12.35
N VAL A 4 1.30 21.43 11.27
CA VAL A 4 0.85 20.45 10.26
C VAL A 4 0.74 19.06 10.89
N LEU A 5 1.76 18.65 11.66
CA LEU A 5 1.76 17.36 12.36
C LEU A 5 0.68 17.32 13.45
N ARG A 6 0.49 18.41 14.21
CA ARG A 6 -0.56 18.49 15.24
C ARG A 6 -1.96 18.33 14.63
N LEU A 7 -2.24 19.01 13.53
CA LEU A 7 -3.52 18.88 12.84
C LEU A 7 -3.70 17.47 12.27
N ALA A 8 -2.66 16.93 11.63
CA ALA A 8 -2.69 15.58 11.06
C ALA A 8 -2.92 14.50 12.12
N ALA A 9 -2.34 14.65 13.31
CA ALA A 9 -2.56 13.75 14.44
C ALA A 9 -4.01 13.82 14.95
N VAL A 10 -4.57 15.02 15.13
CA VAL A 10 -5.98 15.20 15.57
C VAL A 10 -6.97 14.60 14.56
N LEU A 11 -6.66 14.70 13.28
CA LEU A 11 -7.46 14.14 12.18
C LEU A 11 -7.21 12.65 11.93
N ASN A 12 -6.36 11.99 12.72
CA ASN A 12 -5.94 10.60 12.53
C ASN A 12 -5.42 10.30 11.12
N VAL A 13 -4.76 11.28 10.50
CA VAL A 13 -4.17 11.14 9.17
C VAL A 13 -3.01 10.15 9.26
N PRO A 14 -2.97 9.07 8.46
CA PRO A 14 -1.85 8.13 8.51
C PRO A 14 -0.53 8.79 8.13
N GLN A 15 0.58 8.30 8.69
CA GLN A 15 1.93 8.89 8.60
C GLN A 15 2.33 9.28 7.18
N ARG A 16 2.03 8.42 6.21
CA ARG A 16 2.30 8.66 4.79
C ARG A 16 1.61 9.93 4.26
N GLU A 17 0.34 10.12 4.56
CA GLU A 17 -0.42 11.31 4.17
C GLU A 17 0.02 12.54 4.97
N GLN A 18 0.56 12.38 6.17
CA GLN A 18 1.19 13.50 6.89
C GLN A 18 2.39 14.04 6.12
N ASN A 19 3.19 13.18 5.49
CA ASN A 19 4.28 13.63 4.61
C ASN A 19 3.75 14.43 3.42
N ARG A 20 2.63 14.01 2.81
CA ARG A 20 1.99 14.75 1.72
C ARG A 20 1.56 16.15 2.18
N LEU A 21 0.97 16.26 3.37
CA LEU A 21 0.60 17.55 3.97
C LEU A 21 1.84 18.43 4.26
N LEU A 22 2.94 17.83 4.73
CA LEU A 22 4.19 18.56 4.95
C LEU A 22 4.75 19.12 3.63
N VAL A 23 4.82 18.29 2.58
CA VAL A 23 5.29 18.70 1.26
C VAL A 23 4.41 19.81 0.68
N ALA A 24 3.09 19.68 0.76
CA ALA A 24 2.15 20.71 0.33
C ALA A 24 2.32 22.05 1.08
N ALA A 25 2.77 22.00 2.33
CA ALA A 25 3.10 23.16 3.14
C ALA A 25 4.54 23.70 2.95
N GLY A 26 5.29 23.20 1.94
CA GLY A 26 6.68 23.60 1.68
C GLY A 26 7.70 23.05 2.68
N LEU A 27 7.39 21.94 3.34
CA LEU A 27 8.23 21.33 4.38
C LEU A 27 8.70 19.93 3.96
N ALA A 28 9.92 19.57 4.38
CA ALA A 28 10.43 18.21 4.14
C ALA A 28 9.60 17.14 4.88
N PRO A 29 9.42 15.94 4.30
CA PRO A 29 8.75 14.81 4.96
C PRO A 29 9.46 14.37 6.24
N VAL A 30 8.76 13.66 7.13
CA VAL A 30 9.29 13.16 8.42
C VAL A 30 9.30 11.65 8.50
N TYR A 31 8.28 11.00 7.94
CA TYR A 31 8.12 9.55 8.02
C TYR A 31 8.77 8.90 6.80
N THR A 32 9.54 7.83 6.99
CA THR A 32 10.10 7.08 5.85
C THR A 32 9.03 6.18 5.26
N GLU A 33 8.81 6.28 3.94
CA GLU A 33 7.99 5.35 3.18
C GLU A 33 8.91 4.38 2.43
N ARG A 34 8.61 3.07 2.47
CA ARG A 34 9.33 2.07 1.70
C ARG A 34 8.37 1.41 0.72
N PRO A 35 8.69 1.38 -0.57
CA PRO A 35 7.86 0.70 -1.53
C PRO A 35 7.92 -0.82 -1.30
N LEU A 36 6.87 -1.54 -1.68
CA LEU A 36 6.75 -2.98 -1.41
C LEU A 36 7.85 -3.80 -2.09
N ASP A 37 8.43 -3.30 -3.18
CA ASP A 37 9.53 -3.89 -3.94
C ASP A 37 10.92 -3.63 -3.33
N ALA A 38 11.03 -2.75 -2.31
CA ALA A 38 12.29 -2.46 -1.64
C ALA A 38 12.96 -3.74 -1.10
N PRO A 39 14.31 -3.86 -1.14
CA PRO A 39 15.01 -5.03 -0.62
C PRO A 39 14.64 -5.38 0.83
N GLU A 40 14.45 -4.37 1.68
CA GLU A 40 14.08 -4.51 3.09
C GLU A 40 12.66 -5.05 3.29
N MET A 41 11.82 -5.02 2.25
CA MET A 41 10.45 -5.54 2.26
C MET A 41 10.36 -7.00 1.78
N ALA A 42 11.49 -7.67 1.53
CA ALA A 42 11.51 -9.04 1.01
C ALA A 42 10.71 -10.04 1.86
N ALA A 43 10.83 -9.97 3.20
CA ALA A 43 10.08 -10.85 4.10
C ALA A 43 8.56 -10.61 4.03
N VAL A 44 8.14 -9.35 3.88
CA VAL A 44 6.72 -8.98 3.72
C VAL A 44 6.20 -9.52 2.39
N ARG A 45 6.95 -9.33 1.29
CA ARG A 45 6.59 -9.89 -0.02
C ARG A 45 6.46 -11.41 0.02
N ALA A 46 7.39 -12.10 0.69
CA ALA A 46 7.32 -13.55 0.85
C ALA A 46 6.05 -13.97 1.61
N GLY A 47 5.71 -13.28 2.70
CA GLY A 47 4.47 -13.53 3.44
C GLY A 47 3.21 -13.30 2.60
N VAL A 48 3.16 -12.21 1.82
CA VAL A 48 2.07 -11.92 0.88
C VAL A 48 1.92 -13.04 -0.16
N GLN A 49 3.03 -13.50 -0.73
CA GLN A 49 3.03 -14.61 -1.69
C GLN A 49 2.54 -15.92 -1.08
N THR A 50 2.93 -16.23 0.16
CA THR A 50 2.41 -17.40 0.90
C THR A 50 0.89 -17.33 1.05
N VAL A 51 0.33 -16.17 1.39
CA VAL A 51 -1.13 -15.99 1.52
C VAL A 51 -1.82 -16.17 0.17
N LEU A 52 -1.31 -15.54 -0.90
CA LEU A 52 -1.88 -15.70 -2.24
C LEU A 52 -1.90 -17.15 -2.70
N ALA A 53 -0.81 -17.89 -2.46
CA ALA A 53 -0.70 -19.30 -2.79
C ALA A 53 -1.62 -20.18 -1.94
N ALA A 54 -1.78 -19.88 -0.65
CA ALA A 54 -2.65 -20.64 0.25
C ALA A 54 -4.14 -20.54 -0.14
N TYR A 55 -4.54 -19.45 -0.77
CA TYR A 55 -5.92 -19.26 -1.26
C TYR A 55 -6.15 -19.82 -2.65
N ASP A 56 -5.13 -20.17 -3.44
CA ASP A 56 -5.31 -20.73 -4.78
C ASP A 56 -6.02 -22.11 -4.72
N PRO A 57 -7.11 -22.36 -5.50
CA PRO A 57 -7.62 -21.58 -6.64
C PRO A 57 -8.75 -20.57 -6.32
N PHE A 58 -9.06 -20.29 -5.05
CA PHE A 58 -10.02 -19.24 -4.70
C PHE A 58 -9.43 -17.85 -4.98
N PRO A 59 -10.18 -16.93 -5.64
CA PRO A 59 -9.68 -15.60 -5.97
C PRO A 59 -9.14 -14.83 -4.76
N CYS A 60 -7.89 -14.37 -4.85
CA CYS A 60 -7.23 -13.55 -3.84
C CYS A 60 -6.41 -12.44 -4.51
N VAL A 61 -6.53 -11.21 -4.00
CA VAL A 61 -5.84 -10.02 -4.50
C VAL A 61 -5.20 -9.23 -3.37
N VAL A 62 -4.07 -8.60 -3.67
CA VAL A 62 -3.39 -7.62 -2.82
C VAL A 62 -3.71 -6.26 -3.39
N VAL A 63 -4.23 -5.36 -2.56
CA VAL A 63 -4.53 -3.99 -2.97
C VAL A 63 -3.75 -2.97 -2.16
N ASP A 64 -3.48 -1.82 -2.77
CA ASP A 64 -2.97 -0.65 -2.06
C ASP A 64 -4.13 0.15 -1.42
N ARG A 65 -3.80 1.30 -0.80
CA ARG A 65 -4.81 2.18 -0.21
C ARG A 65 -5.79 2.76 -1.24
N GLY A 66 -5.34 2.96 -2.47
CA GLY A 66 -6.14 3.45 -3.58
C GLY A 66 -7.05 2.40 -4.20
N TRP A 67 -7.09 1.19 -3.63
CA TRP A 67 -7.77 0.01 -4.20
C TRP A 67 -7.16 -0.48 -5.52
N TRP A 68 -5.92 -0.09 -5.83
CA TRP A 68 -5.19 -0.63 -6.96
C TRP A 68 -4.71 -2.05 -6.65
N ILE A 69 -4.99 -2.98 -7.55
CA ILE A 69 -4.47 -4.35 -7.46
C ILE A 69 -2.96 -4.31 -7.70
N LEU A 70 -2.21 -4.76 -6.69
CA LEU A 70 -0.76 -4.89 -6.76
C LEU A 70 -0.33 -6.29 -7.22
N GLN A 71 -1.04 -7.31 -6.74
CA GLN A 71 -0.77 -8.73 -7.03
C GLN A 71 -2.09 -9.52 -6.94
N ALA A 72 -2.18 -10.62 -7.67
CA ALA A 72 -3.33 -11.51 -7.71
C ALA A 72 -2.87 -12.96 -7.89
N ASN A 73 -3.62 -13.92 -7.36
CA ASN A 73 -3.37 -15.34 -7.62
C ASN A 73 -4.00 -15.79 -8.94
N SER A 74 -3.76 -17.05 -9.33
CA SER A 74 -4.24 -17.59 -10.60
C SER A 74 -5.78 -17.64 -10.66
N GLY A 75 -6.42 -17.99 -9.54
CA GLY A 75 -7.88 -17.94 -9.40
C GLY A 75 -8.48 -16.55 -9.65
N ALA A 76 -7.84 -15.49 -9.14
CA ALA A 76 -8.27 -14.11 -9.38
C ALA A 76 -8.08 -13.68 -10.84
N ALA A 77 -7.03 -14.17 -11.52
CA ALA A 77 -6.83 -13.88 -12.94
C ALA A 77 -7.99 -14.39 -13.82
N VAL A 78 -8.58 -15.54 -13.48
CA VAL A 78 -9.77 -16.06 -14.17
C VAL A 78 -10.97 -15.14 -13.99
N LEU A 79 -11.16 -14.58 -12.79
CA LEU A 79 -12.28 -13.67 -12.50
C LEU A 79 -12.12 -12.31 -13.19
N LEU A 80 -10.88 -11.86 -13.39
CA LEU A 80 -10.56 -10.57 -14.00
C LEU A 80 -10.40 -10.64 -15.53
N ASP A 81 -10.58 -11.82 -16.13
CA ASP A 81 -10.44 -12.00 -17.57
C ASP A 81 -11.41 -11.07 -18.34
N GLY A 82 -10.88 -10.37 -19.34
CA GLY A 82 -11.63 -9.40 -20.14
C GLY A 82 -11.93 -8.04 -19.47
N VAL A 83 -11.51 -7.79 -18.23
CA VAL A 83 -11.63 -6.47 -17.59
C VAL A 83 -10.52 -5.53 -18.12
N ALA A 84 -10.89 -4.30 -18.49
CA ALA A 84 -9.92 -3.30 -18.91
C ALA A 84 -8.99 -2.90 -17.75
N PRO A 85 -7.69 -2.65 -18.01
CA PRO A 85 -6.70 -2.31 -16.99
C PRO A 85 -6.94 -0.96 -16.30
#